data_AF-A0A6G3WS54-F1
#
_entry.id   AF-A0A6G3WS54-F1
#
_cell.length_a   1.000
_cell.length_b   1.000
_cell.length_c   1.000
_cell.angle_alpha   90.00
_cell.angle_beta   90.00
_cell.angle_gamma   90.00
#
_symmetry.space_group_name_H-M   'P 1'
#
loop_
_entity.id
_entity.type
_entity.pdbx_description
1 polymer ?
#
loop_
_entity_poly.entity_id
_entity_poly.type
_entity_poly.pdbx_seq_one_letter_code
_entity_poly.pdbx_strand_id
1 'polypeptide(L)'
;LDLTEPTPAPPPALYLGEPEATGAEVTAWTVVSTVSPTAEPDTVTVRRRPATVAPYRGANAGVSRNADEDEDETVGRFRHLACDERERDRRLLESASVLLGGAPAASSTAALRWIEDALARLPGCRLAATALNGGGCLVGLRDGRIVEAATTGPTAAPGPAAAVVYSLLRAAAPLDGVLVTLRIGARDEDVALRLRAPSPGSGAD
;
A
#
# COMPACT_ATOMS: atom_id res chain seq x y z
N LEU A 1 28.56 18.09 67.27
CA LEU A 1 27.17 17.88 66.82
C LEU A 1 27.28 17.27 65.43
N ASP A 2 27.28 15.94 65.36
CA ASP A 2 27.18 15.19 64.10
C ASP A 2 25.73 15.26 63.63
N LEU A 3 25.47 16.04 62.58
CA LEU A 3 24.17 16.04 61.91
C LEU A 3 24.33 15.27 60.60
N THR A 4 23.61 14.17 60.48
CA THR A 4 23.51 13.38 59.26
C THR A 4 22.89 14.22 58.14
N GLU A 5 23.62 14.37 57.04
CA GLU A 5 23.14 15.08 55.86
C GLU A 5 21.97 14.31 55.22
N PRO A 6 20.82 14.97 54.93
CA PRO A 6 19.67 14.29 54.36
C PRO A 6 19.95 13.90 52.91
N THR A 7 19.76 12.61 52.60
CA THR A 7 19.90 12.07 51.24
C THR A 7 18.92 12.77 50.30
N PRO A 8 19.38 13.44 49.22
CA PRO A 8 18.48 14.07 48.27
C PRO A 8 17.66 13.01 47.55
N ALA A 9 16.35 13.23 47.46
CA ALA A 9 15.45 12.38 46.70
C ALA A 9 15.87 12.37 45.21
N PRO A 10 15.76 11.23 44.51
CA PRO A 10 16.06 11.16 43.09
C PRO A 10 15.15 12.15 42.32
N PRO A 11 15.68 12.84 41.30
CA PRO A 11 14.88 13.75 40.49
C PRO A 11 13.71 12.98 39.86
N PRO A 12 12.52 13.60 39.76
CA PRO A 12 11.38 12.95 39.13
C PRO A 12 11.75 12.59 37.69
N ALA A 13 11.46 11.35 37.29
CA ALA A 13 11.66 10.91 35.93
C ALA A 13 10.83 11.80 34.99
N LEU A 14 11.53 12.57 34.16
CA LEU A 14 10.92 13.34 33.09
C LEU A 14 10.46 12.37 32.00
N TYR A 15 9.27 11.84 32.15
CA TYR A 15 8.59 11.14 31.07
C TYR A 15 8.09 12.18 30.07
N LEU A 16 8.71 12.21 28.88
CA LEU A 16 8.02 12.76 27.72
C LEU A 16 6.76 11.90 27.55
N GLY A 17 5.59 12.49 27.74
CA GLY A 17 4.32 11.82 27.47
C GLY A 17 4.30 11.26 26.05
N GLU A 18 3.46 10.26 25.80
CA GLU A 18 3.23 9.78 24.44
C GLU A 18 2.90 10.98 23.55
N PRO A 19 3.62 11.19 22.43
CA PRO A 19 3.35 12.30 21.55
C PRO A 19 1.90 12.22 21.12
N GLU A 20 1.13 13.27 21.43
CA GLU A 20 -0.23 13.42 20.99
C GLU A 20 -0.26 13.22 19.46
N ALA A 21 -1.12 12.31 18.98
CA ALA A 21 -1.23 11.99 17.55
C ALA A 21 -1.81 13.19 16.80
N THR A 22 -0.97 14.21 16.61
CA THR A 22 -1.31 15.53 16.04
C THR A 22 -1.03 15.57 14.54
N GLY A 23 -0.59 14.44 13.96
CA GLY A 23 -0.35 14.31 12.54
C GLY A 23 -1.66 14.20 11.77
N ALA A 24 -1.79 14.96 10.68
CA ALA A 24 -2.84 14.71 9.70
C ALA A 24 -2.78 13.26 9.21
N GLU A 25 -3.94 12.64 8.97
CA GLU A 25 -4.03 11.30 8.40
C GLU A 25 -3.19 11.23 7.12
N VAL A 26 -2.27 10.26 7.05
CA VAL A 26 -1.44 10.08 5.85
C VAL A 26 -2.34 9.55 4.74
N THR A 27 -2.41 10.27 3.63
CA THR A 27 -3.26 9.92 2.46
C THR A 27 -2.44 9.53 1.24
N ALA A 28 -1.12 9.61 1.30
CA ALA A 28 -0.23 9.20 0.22
C ALA A 28 0.98 8.44 0.74
N TRP A 29 1.33 7.35 0.06
CA TRP A 29 2.43 6.47 0.42
C TRP A 29 3.31 6.12 -0.77
N THR A 30 4.62 6.18 -0.57
CA THR A 30 5.54 5.38 -1.39
C THR A 30 5.51 3.94 -0.88
N VAL A 31 5.18 3.01 -1.76
CA VAL A 31 5.15 1.58 -1.48
C VAL A 31 6.26 0.89 -2.26
N VAL A 32 7.03 0.06 -1.56
CA VAL A 32 8.05 -0.80 -2.13
C VAL A 32 7.68 -2.24 -1.83
N SER A 33 7.68 -3.08 -2.85
CA SER A 33 7.41 -4.50 -2.74
C SER A 33 8.52 -5.35 -3.32
N THR A 34 8.62 -6.59 -2.85
CA THR A 34 9.52 -7.61 -3.39
C THR A 34 8.76 -8.92 -3.53
N VAL A 35 8.80 -9.51 -4.72
CA VAL A 35 8.22 -10.81 -5.06
C VAL A 35 9.31 -11.87 -4.98
N SER A 36 9.12 -12.88 -4.14
CA SER A 36 9.96 -14.06 -4.07
C SER A 36 9.20 -15.27 -4.61
N PRO A 37 9.48 -15.71 -5.86
CA PRO A 37 8.79 -16.82 -6.51
C PRO A 37 9.29 -18.21 -6.07
N THR A 38 10.28 -18.26 -5.18
CA THR A 38 10.87 -19.52 -4.69
C THR A 38 10.16 -20.08 -3.46
N ALA A 39 9.15 -19.38 -2.95
CA ALA A 39 8.25 -19.86 -1.91
C ALA A 39 6.96 -20.35 -2.58
N GLU A 40 6.41 -21.48 -2.13
CA GLU A 40 5.08 -21.93 -2.54
C GLU A 40 4.15 -21.81 -1.32
N PRO A 41 3.15 -20.90 -1.33
CA PRO A 41 2.82 -19.93 -2.37
C PRO A 41 3.84 -18.77 -2.49
N ASP A 42 3.80 -18.06 -3.63
CA ASP A 42 4.62 -16.87 -3.89
C ASP A 42 4.51 -15.89 -2.71
N THR A 43 5.65 -15.33 -2.29
CA THR A 43 5.68 -14.36 -1.18
C THR A 43 5.89 -12.94 -1.70
N VAL A 44 5.01 -12.01 -1.31
CA VAL A 44 5.14 -10.58 -1.60
C VAL A 44 5.41 -9.83 -0.30
N THR A 45 6.62 -9.30 -0.14
CA THR A 45 6.95 -8.44 1.00
C THR A 45 6.66 -6.99 0.67
N VAL A 46 5.95 -6.27 1.55
CA VAL A 46 5.54 -4.88 1.33
C VAL A 46 6.07 -3.98 2.45
N ARG A 47 6.59 -2.82 2.05
CA ARG A 47 6.93 -1.70 2.94
C ARG A 47 6.29 -0.42 2.41
N ARG A 48 5.66 0.36 3.30
CA ARG A 48 5.11 1.68 2.95
C ARG A 48 5.74 2.77 3.81
N ARG A 49 5.89 3.95 3.23
CA ARG A 49 6.31 5.17 3.92
C ARG A 49 5.42 6.32 3.44
N PRO A 50 5.06 7.29 4.31
CA PRO A 50 4.36 8.49 3.85
C PRO A 50 5.11 9.16 2.69
N ALA A 51 4.40 9.58 1.65
CA ALA A 51 5.02 10.15 0.45
C ALA A 51 5.75 11.47 0.72
N THR A 52 5.39 12.18 1.80
CA THR A 52 6.04 13.41 2.26
C THR A 52 7.41 13.18 2.92
N VAL A 53 7.70 11.93 3.33
CA VAL A 53 9.00 11.59 3.91
C VAL A 53 9.95 11.28 2.76
N ALA A 54 10.87 12.21 2.47
CA ALA A 54 12.00 11.94 1.59
C ALA A 54 12.77 10.73 2.13
N PRO A 55 13.29 9.83 1.27
CA PRO A 55 14.14 8.75 1.73
C PRO A 55 15.33 9.36 2.50
N TYR A 56 15.52 8.92 3.74
CA TYR A 56 16.65 9.36 4.55
C TYR A 56 17.95 8.99 3.83
N ARG A 57 18.60 10.00 3.25
CA ARG A 57 19.94 9.89 2.66
C ARG A 57 20.95 10.11 3.80
N GLY A 58 21.30 9.03 4.50
CA GLY A 58 22.24 9.13 5.61
C GLY A 58 23.57 9.75 5.19
N ALA A 59 24.03 10.77 5.91
CA ALA A 59 25.28 11.50 5.66
C ALA A 59 26.56 10.66 5.82
N ASN A 60 26.45 9.36 6.10
CA ASN A 60 27.56 8.40 6.18
C ASN A 60 27.57 7.38 5.03
N ALA A 61 26.81 7.60 3.95
CA ALA A 61 27.04 6.89 2.70
C ALA A 61 28.29 7.45 2.02
N GLY A 62 29.46 7.07 2.55
CA GLY A 62 30.75 7.35 1.93
C GLY A 62 30.74 6.84 0.49
N VAL A 63 31.00 7.76 -0.44
CA VAL A 63 31.41 7.52 -1.83
C VAL A 63 30.63 6.41 -2.54
N SER A 64 29.39 6.70 -2.91
CA SER A 64 28.91 6.26 -4.22
C SER A 64 27.97 7.32 -4.79
N ARG A 65 28.48 8.15 -5.70
CA ARG A 65 27.69 9.16 -6.43
C ARG A 65 26.74 8.54 -7.47
N ASN A 66 26.57 7.21 -7.48
CA ASN A 66 25.82 6.46 -8.49
C ASN A 66 24.77 5.49 -7.89
N ALA A 67 24.36 5.62 -6.62
CA ALA A 67 23.48 4.62 -5.97
C ALA A 67 22.01 5.04 -5.79
N ASP A 68 21.64 6.29 -6.09
CA ASP A 68 20.28 6.79 -5.77
C ASP A 68 19.40 7.11 -7.00
N GLU A 69 19.90 6.86 -8.21
CA GLU A 69 19.13 7.00 -9.46
C GLU A 69 18.90 5.65 -10.17
N ASP A 70 19.50 4.55 -9.67
CA ASP A 70 19.47 3.20 -10.27
C ASP A 70 19.15 2.06 -9.26
N GLU A 71 18.37 2.33 -8.20
CA GLU A 71 17.75 1.26 -7.39
C GLU A 71 16.36 0.85 -7.92
N ASP A 72 16.02 1.29 -9.13
CA ASP A 72 14.82 0.90 -9.89
C ASP A 72 15.08 -0.45 -10.57
N GLU A 73 14.27 -1.47 -10.24
CA GLU A 73 14.24 -2.81 -10.87
C GLU A 73 15.45 -3.73 -10.62
N THR A 74 15.75 -4.04 -9.36
CA THR A 74 16.22 -5.42 -9.08
C THR A 74 15.09 -6.38 -9.45
N VAL A 75 15.37 -7.49 -10.15
CA VAL A 75 14.36 -8.48 -10.56
C VAL A 75 13.46 -8.84 -9.38
N GLY A 76 12.16 -8.57 -9.51
CA GLY A 76 11.15 -8.84 -8.48
C GLY A 76 10.95 -7.74 -7.44
N ARG A 77 11.66 -6.60 -7.46
CA ARG A 77 11.43 -5.44 -6.57
C ARG A 77 10.72 -4.31 -7.33
N PHE A 78 9.60 -3.82 -6.79
CA PHE A 78 8.79 -2.80 -7.44
C PHE A 78 8.47 -1.64 -6.52
N ARG A 79 8.45 -0.41 -7.08
CA ARG A 79 8.05 0.81 -6.39
C ARG A 79 6.80 1.40 -7.03
N HIS A 80 5.91 1.96 -6.21
CA HIS A 80 4.80 2.78 -6.66
C HIS A 80 4.38 3.84 -5.65
N LEU A 81 3.70 4.87 -6.17
CA LEU A 81 2.94 5.82 -5.38
C LEU A 81 1.49 5.33 -5.27
N ALA A 82 1.02 5.13 -4.04
CA ALA A 82 -0.37 4.85 -3.72
C ALA A 82 -0.97 6.06 -3.01
N CYS A 83 -2.14 6.53 -3.46
CA CYS A 83 -2.87 7.62 -2.82
C CYS A 83 -4.28 7.16 -2.46
N ASP A 84 -4.76 7.63 -1.31
CA ASP A 84 -6.17 7.66 -0.96
C ASP A 84 -6.87 8.72 -1.81
N GLU A 85 -8.11 8.49 -2.22
CA GLU A 85 -8.89 9.45 -3.00
C GLU A 85 -9.13 10.79 -2.29
N ARG A 86 -8.98 10.82 -0.96
CA ARG A 86 -9.09 12.02 -0.12
C ARG A 86 -7.81 12.87 -0.12
N GLU A 87 -6.76 12.44 -0.82
CA GLU A 87 -5.51 13.20 -0.94
C GLU A 87 -5.78 14.62 -1.49
N ARG A 88 -5.26 15.62 -0.78
CA ARG A 88 -5.48 17.04 -1.08
C ARG A 88 -4.46 17.57 -2.07
N ASP A 89 -3.26 17.01 -2.10
CA ASP A 89 -2.25 17.38 -3.08
C ASP A 89 -2.56 16.73 -4.43
N ARG A 90 -3.10 17.54 -5.35
CA ARG A 90 -3.42 17.11 -6.71
C ARG A 90 -2.21 16.58 -7.46
N ARG A 91 -1.00 17.08 -7.21
CA ARG A 91 0.20 16.60 -7.89
C ARG A 91 0.52 15.16 -7.50
N LEU A 92 0.35 14.81 -6.23
CA LEU A 92 0.50 13.44 -5.75
C LEU A 92 -0.58 12.55 -6.35
N LEU A 93 -1.84 13.01 -6.34
CA LEU A 93 -2.97 12.26 -6.88
C LEU A 93 -2.82 11.98 -8.38
N GLU A 94 -2.41 12.97 -9.17
CA GLU A 94 -2.15 12.85 -10.62
C GLU A 94 -0.94 11.95 -10.93
N SER A 95 0.03 11.88 -10.01
CA SER A 95 1.22 11.02 -10.12
C SER A 95 1.00 9.61 -9.56
N ALA A 96 -0.15 9.33 -8.95
CA ALA A 96 -0.42 8.07 -8.29
C ALA A 96 -0.47 6.94 -9.33
N SER A 97 0.28 5.86 -9.08
CA SER A 97 0.14 4.63 -9.85
C SER A 97 -1.01 3.76 -9.34
N VAL A 98 -1.40 3.96 -8.08
CA VAL A 98 -2.49 3.24 -7.41
C VAL A 98 -3.39 4.25 -6.70
N LEU A 99 -4.70 4.20 -6.96
CA LEU A 99 -5.69 4.94 -6.20
C LEU A 99 -6.46 4.01 -5.25
N LEU A 100 -6.63 4.43 -4.00
CA LEU A 100 -7.33 3.69 -2.96
C LEU A 100 -8.64 4.41 -2.62
N GLY A 101 -9.74 3.65 -2.56
CA GLY A 101 -11.01 4.14 -2.04
C GLY A 101 -10.88 4.54 -0.58
N GLY A 102 -11.38 5.72 -0.22
CA GLY A 102 -11.28 6.28 1.13
C GLY A 102 -12.25 5.64 2.12
N ALA A 103 -13.24 4.90 1.63
CA ALA A 103 -14.17 4.11 2.43
C ALA A 103 -14.57 2.83 1.68
N PRO A 104 -15.00 1.77 2.40
CA PRO A 104 -15.52 0.58 1.74
C PRO A 104 -16.78 0.91 0.91
N ALA A 105 -16.87 0.33 -0.28
CA ALA A 105 -18.01 0.51 -1.16
C ALA A 105 -19.24 -0.22 -0.61
N ALA A 106 -20.41 0.41 -0.80
CA ALA A 106 -21.69 -0.12 -0.35
C ALA A 106 -22.10 -1.41 -1.10
N SER A 107 -21.64 -1.60 -2.33
CA SER A 107 -21.91 -2.77 -3.15
C SER A 107 -20.81 -2.98 -4.20
N SER A 108 -20.75 -4.17 -4.79
CA SER A 108 -19.80 -4.46 -5.89
C SER A 108 -20.04 -3.56 -7.10
N THR A 109 -21.29 -3.23 -7.43
CA THR A 109 -21.60 -2.31 -8.54
C THR A 109 -21.12 -0.89 -8.25
N ALA A 110 -21.28 -0.41 -7.01
CA ALA A 110 -20.76 0.89 -6.61
C ALA A 110 -19.22 0.93 -6.67
N ALA A 111 -18.56 -0.16 -6.25
CA ALA A 111 -17.12 -0.31 -6.38
C ALA A 111 -16.65 -0.29 -7.86
N LEU A 112 -17.31 -1.04 -8.74
CA LEU A 112 -16.98 -1.07 -10.18
C LEU A 112 -17.10 0.31 -10.83
N ARG A 113 -18.20 1.02 -10.54
CA ARG A 113 -18.41 2.38 -11.05
C ARG A 113 -17.33 3.34 -10.54
N TRP A 114 -17.00 3.26 -9.25
CA TRP A 114 -15.93 4.09 -8.68
C TRP A 114 -14.57 3.79 -9.32
N ILE A 115 -14.24 2.51 -9.54
CA ILE A 115 -13.01 2.08 -10.21
C ILE A 115 -12.93 2.67 -11.62
N GLU A 116 -14.03 2.56 -12.39
CA GLU A 116 -14.11 3.10 -13.75
C GLU A 116 -13.90 4.62 -13.76
N ASP A 117 -14.66 5.35 -12.93
CA ASP A 117 -14.56 6.81 -12.79
C ASP A 117 -13.14 7.23 -12.36
N ALA A 118 -12.54 6.50 -11.42
CA ALA A 118 -11.18 6.77 -10.91
C ALA A 118 -10.12 6.63 -12.01
N LEU A 119 -10.16 5.52 -12.75
CA LEU A 119 -9.21 5.27 -13.83
C LEU A 119 -9.43 6.25 -14.99
N ALA A 120 -10.67 6.54 -15.37
CA ALA A 120 -10.98 7.53 -16.41
C ALA A 120 -10.45 8.93 -16.05
N ARG A 121 -10.59 9.34 -14.78
CA ARG A 121 -10.16 10.65 -14.28
C ARG A 121 -8.63 10.80 -14.17
N LEU A 122 -7.91 9.73 -13.87
CA LEU A 122 -6.47 9.77 -13.58
C LEU A 122 -5.69 8.88 -14.56
N PRO A 123 -5.36 9.33 -15.79
CA PRO A 123 -4.79 8.47 -16.84
C PRO A 123 -3.44 7.81 -16.47
N GLY A 124 -2.66 8.41 -15.57
CA GLY A 124 -1.42 7.83 -15.04
C GLY A 124 -1.63 6.68 -14.04
N CYS A 125 -2.84 6.54 -13.50
CA CYS A 125 -3.19 5.50 -12.53
C CYS A 125 -3.26 4.13 -13.22
N ARG A 126 -2.51 3.15 -12.71
CA ARG A 126 -2.50 1.78 -13.25
C ARG A 126 -3.59 0.91 -12.62
N LEU A 127 -3.90 1.17 -11.34
CA LEU A 127 -4.82 0.39 -10.54
C LEU A 127 -5.71 1.30 -9.71
N ALA A 128 -6.99 0.98 -9.58
CA ALA A 128 -7.87 1.56 -8.56
C ALA A 128 -8.41 0.43 -7.67
N ALA A 129 -8.29 0.57 -6.36
CA ALA A 129 -8.66 -0.47 -5.40
C ALA A 129 -9.59 0.08 -4.33
N THR A 130 -10.66 -0.65 -4.03
CA THR A 130 -11.59 -0.31 -2.96
C THR A 130 -12.01 -1.55 -2.19
N ALA A 131 -12.16 -1.39 -0.88
CA ALA A 131 -12.75 -2.42 -0.03
C ALA A 131 -14.25 -2.56 -0.29
N LEU A 132 -14.82 -3.71 0.06
CA LEU A 132 -16.27 -3.94 0.09
C LEU A 132 -16.75 -4.03 1.54
N ASN A 133 -17.96 -3.54 1.83
CA ASN A 133 -18.57 -3.64 3.17
C ASN A 133 -18.73 -5.10 3.68
N GLY A 134 -18.80 -6.08 2.77
CA GLY A 134 -18.87 -7.51 3.11
C GLY A 134 -17.51 -8.21 3.26
N GLY A 135 -16.40 -7.47 3.18
CA GLY A 135 -15.05 -8.01 3.16
C GLY A 135 -14.46 -8.17 1.76
N GLY A 136 -13.13 -8.29 1.72
CA GLY A 136 -12.37 -8.31 0.47
C GLY A 136 -12.28 -6.94 -0.21
N CYS A 137 -11.60 -6.93 -1.35
CA CYS A 137 -11.34 -5.75 -2.16
C CYS A 137 -11.58 -6.03 -3.63
N LEU A 138 -12.06 -5.04 -4.37
CA LEU A 138 -12.00 -5.02 -5.83
C LEU A 138 -10.84 -4.14 -6.28
N VAL A 139 -10.07 -4.64 -7.23
CA VAL A 139 -8.96 -3.93 -7.87
C VAL A 139 -9.21 -3.91 -9.37
N GLY A 140 -9.46 -2.73 -9.93
CA GLY A 140 -9.53 -2.56 -11.38
C GLY A 140 -8.19 -2.18 -11.95
N LEU A 141 -7.85 -2.80 -13.07
CA LEU A 141 -6.64 -2.51 -13.83
C LEU A 141 -6.97 -1.55 -14.98
N ARG A 142 -5.97 -0.79 -15.42
CA ARG A 142 -6.07 0.10 -16.59
C ARG A 142 -6.50 -0.62 -17.88
N ASP A 143 -6.22 -1.91 -18.02
CA ASP A 143 -6.62 -2.72 -19.18
C ASP A 143 -8.07 -3.23 -19.12
N GLY A 144 -8.85 -2.78 -18.12
CA GLY A 144 -10.27 -3.11 -17.96
C GLY A 144 -10.53 -4.38 -17.18
N ARG A 145 -9.50 -5.17 -16.84
CA ARG A 145 -9.68 -6.35 -15.96
C ARG A 145 -10.02 -5.92 -14.54
N ILE A 146 -10.85 -6.73 -13.88
CA ILE A 146 -11.19 -6.58 -12.47
C ILE A 146 -10.69 -7.80 -11.71
N VAL A 147 -9.92 -7.58 -10.65
CA VAL A 147 -9.42 -8.60 -9.72
C VAL A 147 -10.19 -8.49 -8.41
N GLU A 148 -10.74 -9.60 -7.94
CA GLU A 148 -11.24 -9.75 -6.58
C GLU A 148 -10.10 -10.26 -5.69
N ALA A 149 -9.88 -9.58 -4.57
CA ALA A 149 -8.84 -9.93 -3.62
C ALA A 149 -9.46 -10.21 -2.24
N ALA A 150 -9.26 -11.43 -1.73
CA ALA A 150 -9.66 -11.83 -0.38
C ALA A 150 -8.40 -11.97 0.49
N THR A 151 -8.37 -11.23 1.60
CA THR A 151 -7.24 -11.19 2.54
C THR A 151 -7.63 -11.83 3.85
N THR A 152 -6.76 -12.67 4.44
CA THR A 152 -7.00 -13.27 5.77
C THR A 152 -6.69 -12.33 6.95
N GLY A 153 -6.11 -11.16 6.66
CA GLY A 153 -5.73 -10.16 7.66
C GLY A 153 -6.88 -9.49 8.41
N PRO A 154 -6.56 -8.81 9.53
CA PRO A 154 -7.54 -8.23 10.46
C PRO A 154 -8.28 -7.00 9.92
N THR A 155 -7.91 -6.48 8.75
CA THR A 155 -8.55 -5.30 8.16
C THR A 155 -8.59 -5.41 6.65
N ALA A 156 -9.78 -5.29 6.06
CA ALA A 156 -10.00 -5.26 4.61
C ALA A 156 -9.57 -3.91 4.01
N ALA A 157 -8.37 -3.42 4.34
CA ALA A 157 -7.85 -2.20 3.74
C ALA A 157 -7.44 -2.48 2.29
N PRO A 158 -7.75 -1.60 1.33
CA PRO A 158 -7.44 -1.83 -0.08
C PRO A 158 -5.94 -1.76 -0.39
N GLY A 159 -5.14 -1.09 0.45
CA GLY A 159 -3.70 -0.90 0.22
C GLY A 159 -2.90 -2.21 0.12
N PRO A 160 -2.96 -3.11 1.11
CA PRO A 160 -2.35 -4.44 1.04
C PRO A 160 -2.68 -5.23 -0.23
N ALA A 161 -3.98 -5.36 -0.57
CA ALA A 161 -4.42 -6.06 -1.77
C ALA A 161 -3.90 -5.39 -3.05
N ALA A 162 -3.96 -4.05 -3.13
CA ALA A 162 -3.46 -3.30 -4.28
C ALA A 162 -1.94 -3.46 -4.45
N ALA A 163 -1.17 -3.51 -3.36
CA ALA A 163 0.27 -3.74 -3.43
C ALA A 163 0.62 -5.13 -3.98
N VAL A 164 -0.13 -6.17 -3.60
CA VAL A 164 0.04 -7.52 -4.18
C VAL A 164 -0.27 -7.51 -5.67
N VAL A 165 -1.44 -7.00 -6.07
CA VAL A 165 -1.86 -6.93 -7.48
C VAL A 165 -0.86 -6.13 -8.31
N TYR A 166 -0.38 -4.98 -7.81
CA TYR A 166 0.65 -4.19 -8.48
C TYR A 166 1.94 -4.97 -8.69
N SER A 167 2.38 -5.72 -7.67
CA SER A 167 3.64 -6.47 -7.73
C SER A 167 3.56 -7.60 -8.76
N LEU A 168 2.47 -8.37 -8.75
CA LEU A 168 2.27 -9.44 -9.72
C LEU A 168 2.07 -8.90 -11.14
N LEU A 169 1.32 -7.81 -11.30
CA LEU A 169 1.17 -7.14 -12.59
C LEU A 169 2.54 -6.70 -13.15
N ARG A 170 3.39 -6.12 -12.32
CA ARG A 170 4.73 -5.68 -12.73
C ARG A 170 5.71 -6.83 -12.94
N ALA A 171 5.52 -7.95 -12.25
CA ALA A 171 6.27 -9.18 -12.47
C ALA A 171 5.77 -9.99 -13.69
N ALA A 172 4.70 -9.55 -14.37
CA ALA A 172 3.98 -10.31 -15.38
C ALA A 172 3.53 -11.71 -14.88
N ALA A 173 3.23 -11.82 -13.59
CA ALA A 173 2.75 -13.03 -12.95
C ALA A 173 1.22 -13.17 -13.07
N PRO A 174 0.65 -14.39 -12.93
CA PRO A 174 -0.79 -14.60 -12.99
C PRO A 174 -1.54 -13.84 -11.90
N LEU A 175 -2.74 -13.35 -12.23
CA LEU A 175 -3.64 -12.62 -11.32
C LEU A 175 -4.93 -13.39 -11.02
N ASP A 176 -5.08 -14.59 -11.57
CA ASP A 176 -6.29 -15.42 -11.43
C ASP A 176 -5.97 -16.77 -10.81
N GLY A 177 -6.79 -17.20 -9.86
CA GLY A 177 -6.64 -18.48 -9.17
C GLY A 177 -5.36 -18.60 -8.35
N VAL A 178 -4.72 -17.47 -8.00
CA VAL A 178 -3.46 -17.46 -7.24
C VAL A 178 -3.69 -17.17 -5.76
N LEU A 179 -2.90 -17.84 -4.93
CA LEU A 179 -2.76 -17.55 -3.50
C LEU A 179 -1.35 -16.97 -3.30
N VAL A 180 -1.25 -15.86 -2.57
CA VAL A 180 0.01 -15.18 -2.29
C VAL A 180 0.14 -14.94 -0.80
N THR A 181 1.30 -15.25 -0.23
CA THR A 181 1.61 -14.81 1.13
C THR A 181 2.15 -13.39 1.09
N LEU A 182 1.40 -12.47 1.68
CA LEU A 182 1.76 -11.08 1.87
C LEU A 182 2.47 -10.89 3.20
N ARG A 183 3.70 -10.37 3.18
CA ARG A 183 4.46 -10.01 4.37
C ARG A 183 4.48 -8.51 4.59
N ILE A 184 3.93 -8.04 5.71
CA ILE A 184 3.96 -6.64 6.17
C ILE A 184 4.68 -6.56 7.50
N GLY A 185 5.92 -6.07 7.49
CA GLY A 185 6.75 -6.04 8.70
C GLY A 185 6.99 -7.45 9.24
N ALA A 186 6.49 -7.74 10.44
CA ALA A 186 6.59 -9.05 11.09
C ALA A 186 5.31 -9.90 10.96
N ARG A 187 4.34 -9.47 10.16
CA ARG A 187 3.05 -10.14 9.96
C ARG A 187 2.99 -10.74 8.57
N ASP A 188 2.45 -11.94 8.49
CA ASP A 188 2.13 -12.62 7.25
C ASP A 188 0.60 -12.76 7.13
N GLU A 189 0.08 -12.51 5.94
CA GLU A 189 -1.33 -12.62 5.58
C GLU A 189 -1.43 -13.36 4.23
N ASP A 190 -2.53 -14.08 4.01
CA ASP A 190 -2.77 -14.72 2.71
C ASP A 190 -3.73 -13.87 1.88
N VAL A 191 -3.40 -13.73 0.60
CA VAL A 191 -4.19 -12.99 -0.38
C VAL A 191 -4.55 -13.92 -1.53
N ALA A 192 -5.84 -14.28 -1.61
CA ALA A 192 -6.38 -15.02 -2.73
C ALA A 192 -6.88 -14.04 -3.81
N LEU A 193 -6.42 -14.22 -5.05
CA LEU A 193 -6.80 -13.39 -6.19
C LEU A 193 -7.62 -14.19 -7.21
N ARG A 194 -8.67 -13.54 -7.73
CA ARG A 194 -9.50 -14.09 -8.81
C ARG A 194 -9.82 -13.00 -9.81
N LEU A 195 -9.69 -13.31 -11.11
CA LEU A 195 -10.20 -12.44 -12.15
C LEU A 195 -11.71 -12.59 -12.23
N ARG A 196 -12.41 -11.46 -12.25
CA ARG A 196 -13.84 -11.44 -12.51
C ARG A 196 -14.07 -11.61 -14.00
N ALA A 197 -14.97 -12.53 -14.35
CA ALA A 197 -15.40 -12.67 -15.73
C ALA A 197 -15.99 -11.34 -16.23
N PRO A 198 -15.70 -10.92 -17.47
CA PRO A 198 -16.34 -9.74 -18.05
C PRO A 198 -17.85 -9.96 -18.01
N SER A 199 -18.58 -8.94 -17.57
CA SER A 199 -20.04 -9.03 -17.55
C SER A 199 -20.53 -9.12 -19.00
N PRO A 200 -21.37 -10.09 -19.38
CA PRO A 200 -21.93 -10.14 -20.72
C PRO A 200 -22.95 -8.99 -20.86
N GLY A 201 -22.49 -7.81 -21.26
CA GLY A 201 -23.35 -6.63 -21.28
C GLY A 201 -22.67 -5.31 -21.61
N SER A 202 -21.88 -5.24 -22.69
CA SER A 202 -21.53 -3.97 -23.36
C SER A 202 -21.01 -4.19 -24.78
N GLY A 203 -21.64 -5.11 -25.52
CA GLY A 203 -21.26 -5.45 -26.90
C GLY A 203 -22.51 -5.62 -27.76
N ALA A 204 -23.29 -4.55 -27.90
CA ALA A 204 -24.31 -4.38 -28.93
C ALA A 204 -24.69 -2.90 -28.98
N ASP A 205 -23.93 -2.13 -29.77
CA ASP A 205 -24.44 -1.12 -30.70
C ASP A 205 -23.33 -0.72 -31.69
#